data_AF-A0A061QVZ7-F1
#
_entry.id   AF-A0A061QVZ7-F1
#
_cell.length_a   1.000
_cell.length_b   1.000
_cell.length_c   1.000
_cell.angle_alpha   90.00
_cell.angle_beta   90.00
_cell.angle_gamma   90.00
#
_symmetry.space_group_name_H-M   'P 1'
#
loop_
_entity.id
_entity.type
_entity.pdbx_description
1 polymer ?
#
loop_
_entity_poly.entity_id
_entity_poly.type
_entity_poly.pdbx_seq_one_letter_code
_entity_poly.pdbx_strand_id
1 'polypeptide(L)' 'MSSVVLATSGYDHTIRFWEATSGICYRTLQYTDSQVNRLEISSDKKLLAAAG' A
#
# COMPACT_ATOMS: atom_id res chain seq x y z
N MET A 1 -2.13 19.98 9.02
CA MET A 1 -2.56 18.59 9.24
C MET A 1 -1.53 17.66 8.65
N SER A 2 -1.01 16.70 9.40
CA SER A 2 -0.14 15.65 8.86
C SER A 2 -0.93 14.82 7.83
N SER A 3 -0.41 14.68 6.62
CA SER A 3 -1.04 13.84 5.59
C SER A 3 -0.93 12.37 6.01
N VAL A 4 -2.07 11.67 6.00
CA VAL A 4 -2.13 10.23 6.27
C VAL A 4 -2.06 9.50 4.95
N VAL A 5 -1.11 8.57 4.85
CA VAL A 5 -1.01 7.65 3.72
C VAL A 5 -1.73 6.36 4.07
N LEU A 6 -2.68 5.96 3.23
CA LEU A 6 -3.27 4.64 3.27
C LEU A 6 -2.56 3.76 2.23
N ALA A 7 -2.18 2.54 2.62
CA ALA A 7 -1.69 1.51 1.71
C ALA A 7 -2.72 0.38 1.64
N THR A 8 -3.06 -0.05 0.43
CA THR A 8 -3.95 -1.20 0.19
C THR A 8 -3.29 -2.17 -0.77
N SER A 9 -3.72 -3.42 -0.73
CA SER A 9 -3.29 -4.44 -1.68
C SER A 9 -4.44 -5.39 -1.98
N GLY A 10 -4.34 -6.15 -3.07
CA GLY A 10 -5.43 -7.05 -3.44
C GLY A 10 -5.07 -8.16 -4.42
N TYR A 11 -6.12 -8.85 -4.86
CA TYR A 11 -6.08 -9.94 -5.83
C TYR A 11 -5.85 -9.45 -7.27
N ASP A 12 -5.85 -8.13 -7.49
CA ASP A 12 -5.43 -7.52 -8.75
C ASP A 12 -3.91 -7.44 -8.90
N HIS A 13 -3.15 -8.07 -7.98
CA HIS A 13 -1.69 -8.08 -7.97
C HIS A 13 -1.08 -6.69 -7.82
N THR A 14 -1.79 -5.76 -7.18
CA THR A 14 -1.30 -4.40 -6.95
C THR A 14 -1.21 -4.03 -5.48
N ILE A 15 -0.30 -3.09 -5.21
CA ILE A 15 -0.24 -2.32 -3.97
C ILE A 15 -0.47 -0.86 -4.34
N ARG A 16 -1.43 -0.20 -3.68
CA ARG A 16 -1.84 1.17 -3.97
C ARG A 16 -1.63 2.06 -2.75
N PHE A 17 -1.21 3.29 -3.01
CA PHE A 17 -1.04 4.33 -2.00
C PHE A 17 -1.97 5.49 -2.26
N TRP A 18 -2.63 5.92 -1.19
CA TRP A 18 -3.68 6.92 -1.22
C TRP A 18 -3.37 8.02 -0.23
N GLU A 19 -3.65 9.27 -0.63
CA GLU A 19 -3.83 10.33 0.34
C GLU A 19 -5.20 10.12 0.98
N ALA A 20 -5.22 9.80 2.28
CA ALA A 20 -6.40 9.22 2.92
C ALA A 20 -7.59 10.20 3.01
N THR A 21 -7.33 11.52 3.02
CA THR A 21 -8.37 12.54 3.22
C THR A 21 -9.14 12.80 1.92
N SER A 22 -8.43 12.90 0.81
CA SER A 22 -8.94 13.19 -0.53
C SER A 22 -9.32 11.94 -1.29
N GLY A 23 -8.80 10.77 -0.89
CA GLY A 23 -9.00 9.52 -1.62
C GLY A 23 -8.22 9.44 -2.93
N ILE A 24 -7.26 10.35 -3.17
CA ILE A 24 -6.44 10.34 -4.39
C ILE A 24 -5.43 9.20 -4.30
N CYS A 25 -5.55 8.23 -5.23
CA CYS A 25 -4.49 7.26 -5.48
C CYS A 25 -3.35 7.98 -6.20
N TYR A 26 -2.21 8.13 -5.53
CA TYR A 26 -1.05 8.81 -6.10
C TYR A 26 0.06 7.84 -6.50
N ARG A 27 -0.06 6.55 -6.17
CA ARG A 27 0.91 5.52 -6.58
C ARG A 27 0.28 4.13 -6.63
N THR A 28 0.63 3.39 -7.67
CA THR A 28 0.31 1.95 -7.82
C THR A 28 1.61 1.20 -8.12
N LEU A 29 1.84 0.10 -7.42
CA LEU A 29 2.95 -0.81 -7.64
C LEU A 29 2.42 -2.18 -8.07
N GLN A 30 3.07 -2.78 -9.06
CA GLN A 30 2.78 -4.16 -9.46
C GLN A 30 3.52 -5.13 -8.56
N TYR A 31 2.83 -6.17 -8.09
CA TYR A 31 3.39 -7.30 -7.37
C TYR A 31 3.09 -8.57 -8.17
N THR A 32 4.02 -8.93 -9.06
CA THR A 32 3.79 -9.92 -10.12
C THR A 32 3.75 -11.36 -9.63
N ASP A 33 4.28 -11.64 -8.44
CA ASP A 33 4.54 -13.01 -8.03
C ASP A 33 3.27 -13.75 -7.58
N SER A 34 2.32 -13.05 -6.97
CA SER A 34 1.04 -13.60 -6.49
C SER A 34 0.05 -12.49 -6.12
N GLN A 35 -1.17 -12.81 -5.70
CA GLN A 35 -2.01 -11.87 -4.96
C GLN A 35 -1.29 -11.41 -3.69
N VAL A 36 -1.66 -10.25 -3.13
CA VAL A 36 -1.10 -9.77 -1.86
C VAL A 36 -2.16 -9.88 -0.76
N ASN A 37 -1.90 -10.74 0.21
CA ASN A 37 -2.83 -11.07 1.30
C ASN A 37 -2.50 -10.37 2.63
N ARG A 38 -1.30 -9.79 2.75
CA ARG A 38 -0.87 -9.09 3.97
C ARG A 38 0.06 -7.93 3.66
N LEU A 39 -0.13 -6.84 4.41
CA LEU A 39 0.79 -5.70 4.48
C LEU A 39 1.18 -5.44 5.93
N GLU A 40 2.42 -5.00 6.17
CA GLU A 40 2.93 -4.59 7.48
C GLU A 40 3.86 -3.38 7.31
N ILE A 41 3.77 -2.40 8.21
CA ILE A 41 4.58 -1.17 8.16
C ILE A 41 5.65 -1.20 9.25
N SER A 42 6.90 -0.92 8.88
CA SER A 42 7.97 -0.80 9.87
C SER A 42 7.65 0.27 10.91
N SER A 43 8.14 0.09 12.14
CA SER A 43 7.88 1.04 13.24
C SER A 43 8.34 2.48 12.94
N ASP A 44 9.38 2.62 12.11
CA ASP A 44 9.89 3.91 11.63
C ASP A 44 9.17 4.45 10.38
N LYS A 45 8.20 3.70 9.85
CA LYS A 45 7.33 4.03 8.71
C LYS A 45 8.07 4.25 7.39
N LYS A 46 9.29 3.72 7.25
CA LYS A 46 10.07 3.83 6.00
C LYS A 46 9.85 2.68 5.04
N LEU A 47 9.45 1.51 5.56
CA LEU A 47 9.29 0.29 4.77
C LEU A 47 7.88 -0.25 4.92
N LEU A 48 7.39 -0.85 3.84
CA LEU A 48 6.15 -1.61 3.78
C LEU A 48 6.50 -3.03 3.31
N ALA A 49 6.27 -4.02 4.16
CA ALA A 49 6.38 -5.41 3.79
C ALA A 49 5.07 -5.87 3.14
N ALA A 50 5.17 -6.67 2.08
CA ALA A 50 4.03 -7.28 1.39
C ALA A 50 4.26 -8.78 1.22
N ALA A 51 3.20 -9.56 1.41
CA ALA A 51 3.23 -11.00 1.22
C ALA A 51 1.91 -11.49 0.61
N GLY A 52 2.02 -12.51 -0.24
CA GLY A 52 0.90 -13.23 -0.86
C GLY A 52 0.56 -14.53 -0.20
#